data_AF-A0AA40FLB8-F1
#
_entry.id   AF-A0AA40FLB8-F1
#
_cell.length_a   1.000
_cell.length_b   1.000
_cell.length_c   1.000
_cell.angle_alpha   90.00
_cell.angle_beta   90.00
_cell.angle_gamma   90.00
#
_symmetry.space_group_name_H-M   'P 1'
#
loop_
_entity.id
_entity.type
_entity.pdbx_description
1 polymer ?
#
loop_
_entity_poly.entity_id
_entity_poly.type
_entity_poly.pdbx_seq_one_letter_code
_entity_poly.pdbx_strand_id
1 'polypeptide(L)'
;MKIYNLSMILGTTGFQLRPVAGYLSPRDFLAGLAFRVFHCTQYIRHSSDPFYTPEPDCCHELLGHMPLLANPSFAQFSQELGLASLGASDEDINKLATLYFFTVEFGLCKQDGILRVYGAGLLSSVAELKHAVSVPEKTFRFDPEVTCKQECIITAFQNAYYYTDSFEEAKEKMRAFANQIQRPFGLRYNPYTQSVEVLTDAQKITAVVSELRGDLCIVSNALRKIHEQDDTVDVERITNLLTQGIELPQDTSSSDSDIDKSPNIEAPENSVKNQNENYSCDDMITARD
;
A
#
# COMPACT_ATOMS: atom_id res chain seq x y z
N MET A 1 6.52 -28.48 -13.44
CA MET A 1 7.34 -27.86 -12.38
C MET A 1 6.53 -27.87 -11.10
N LYS A 2 6.96 -28.56 -10.03
CA LYS A 2 6.19 -28.58 -8.77
C LYS A 2 6.44 -27.25 -8.04
N ILE A 3 5.38 -26.55 -7.63
CA ILE A 3 5.42 -25.27 -6.90
C ILE A 3 6.44 -25.28 -5.74
N TYR A 4 6.63 -26.43 -5.10
CA TYR A 4 7.60 -26.65 -4.01
C TYR A 4 9.06 -26.25 -4.31
N ASN A 5 9.51 -26.26 -5.57
CA ASN A 5 10.89 -25.84 -5.88
C ASN A 5 11.02 -24.31 -5.96
N LEU A 6 9.92 -23.58 -6.19
CA LEU A 6 9.93 -22.12 -6.25
C LEU A 6 9.92 -21.48 -4.87
N SER A 7 9.31 -22.13 -3.88
CA SER A 7 9.31 -21.64 -2.50
C SER A 7 10.72 -21.53 -1.94
N MET A 8 11.69 -22.27 -2.48
CA MET A 8 13.11 -22.06 -2.13
C MET A 8 13.65 -20.70 -2.58
N ILE A 9 13.29 -20.23 -3.78
CA ILE A 9 13.75 -18.93 -4.29
C ILE A 9 13.10 -17.79 -3.50
N LEU A 10 11.81 -17.94 -3.16
CA LEU A 10 11.09 -16.99 -2.32
C LEU A 10 11.45 -17.10 -0.83
N GLY A 11 12.20 -18.13 -0.44
CA GLY A 11 12.67 -18.31 0.93
C GLY A 11 13.52 -17.16 1.45
N THR A 12 14.17 -16.39 0.55
CA THR A 12 14.94 -15.18 0.90
C THR A 12 14.05 -14.03 1.38
N THR A 13 12.78 -14.00 0.98
CA THR A 13 11.81 -12.97 1.36
C THR A 13 10.69 -13.52 2.22
N GLY A 14 10.69 -14.81 2.55
CA GLY A 14 9.65 -15.46 3.34
C GLY A 14 8.30 -15.59 2.61
N PHE A 15 8.24 -15.29 1.30
CA PHE A 15 7.04 -15.52 0.51
C PHE A 15 6.81 -17.01 0.23
N GLN A 16 5.54 -17.40 0.21
CA GLN A 16 5.09 -18.75 -0.06
C GLN A 16 4.04 -18.75 -1.17
N LEU A 17 3.94 -19.86 -1.89
CA LEU A 17 2.98 -20.04 -2.96
C LEU A 17 1.85 -20.95 -2.52
N ARG A 18 0.62 -20.52 -2.76
CA ARG A 18 -0.59 -21.34 -2.56
C ARG A 18 -1.27 -21.59 -3.89
N PRO A 19 -1.48 -22.86 -4.30
CA PRO A 19 -2.22 -23.14 -5.52
C PRO A 19 -3.64 -22.59 -5.44
N VAL A 20 -4.11 -21.97 -6.52
CA VAL A 20 -5.50 -21.53 -6.68
C VAL A 20 -6.05 -21.99 -8.02
N ALA A 21 -7.34 -22.33 -8.04
CA ALA A 21 -8.00 -22.83 -9.25
C ALA A 21 -8.35 -21.72 -10.26
N GLY A 22 -8.42 -20.46 -9.82
CA GLY A 22 -8.82 -19.32 -10.63
C GLY A 22 -8.90 -18.05 -9.80
N TYR A 23 -9.75 -17.10 -10.22
CA TYR A 23 -9.89 -15.80 -9.58
C TYR A 23 -10.34 -15.90 -8.12
N LEU A 24 -9.73 -15.07 -7.28
CA LEU A 24 -10.16 -14.81 -5.91
C LEU A 24 -10.82 -13.43 -5.84
N SER A 25 -11.64 -13.22 -4.81
CA SER A 25 -12.07 -11.87 -4.48
C SER A 25 -10.83 -11.00 -4.18
N PRO A 26 -10.85 -9.69 -4.47
CA PRO A 26 -9.73 -8.82 -4.12
C PRO A 26 -9.38 -8.87 -2.63
N ARG A 27 -10.40 -9.01 -1.76
CA ARG A 27 -10.24 -9.16 -0.32
C ARG A 27 -9.42 -10.40 0.04
N ASP A 28 -9.77 -11.57 -0.52
CA ASP A 28 -9.08 -12.83 -0.22
C ASP A 28 -7.66 -12.86 -0.79
N PHE A 29 -7.47 -12.32 -1.99
CA PHE A 29 -6.16 -12.25 -2.61
C PHE A 29 -5.21 -11.34 -1.82
N LEU A 30 -5.64 -10.11 -1.52
CA LEU A 30 -4.87 -9.16 -0.72
C LEU A 30 -4.60 -9.68 0.70
N ALA A 31 -5.58 -10.33 1.33
CA ALA A 31 -5.38 -10.96 2.63
C ALA A 31 -4.24 -11.99 2.60
N GLY A 32 -4.10 -12.76 1.51
CA GLY A 32 -2.94 -13.64 1.31
C GLY A 32 -1.60 -12.91 1.37
N LEU A 33 -1.49 -11.77 0.69
CA LEU A 33 -0.27 -10.96 0.66
C LEU A 33 0.16 -10.49 2.06
N ALA A 34 -0.79 -10.23 2.95
CA ALA A 34 -0.51 -9.85 4.35
C ALA A 34 0.35 -10.89 5.08
N PHE A 35 0.18 -12.17 4.72
CA PHE A 35 0.91 -13.31 5.27
C PHE A 35 2.10 -13.75 4.41
N ARG A 36 2.48 -12.93 3.41
CA ARG A 36 3.46 -13.30 2.37
C ARG A 36 3.05 -14.57 1.63
N VAL A 37 1.75 -14.76 1.41
CA VAL A 37 1.21 -15.88 0.62
C VAL A 37 0.71 -15.34 -0.71
N PHE A 38 1.34 -15.77 -1.78
CA PHE A 38 0.91 -15.45 -3.14
C PHE A 38 0.08 -16.62 -3.71
N HIS A 39 -1.14 -16.33 -4.14
CA HIS A 39 -2.03 -17.32 -4.74
C HIS A 39 -1.66 -17.47 -6.22
N CYS A 40 -1.27 -18.67 -6.63
CA CYS A 40 -0.67 -18.94 -7.93
C CYS A 40 -1.50 -19.98 -8.69
N THR A 41 -1.88 -19.68 -9.93
CA THR A 41 -2.51 -20.66 -10.81
C THR A 41 -1.48 -21.70 -11.31
N GLN A 42 -1.97 -22.86 -11.75
CA GLN A 42 -1.13 -23.96 -12.22
C GLN A 42 -1.37 -24.36 -13.68
N TYR A 43 -2.49 -23.91 -14.25
CA TYR A 43 -2.80 -24.18 -15.66
C TYR A 43 -1.89 -23.33 -16.56
N ILE A 44 -1.75 -23.76 -17.81
CA ILE A 44 -1.02 -23.03 -18.86
C ILE A 44 -2.05 -22.59 -19.90
N ARG A 45 -1.86 -21.39 -20.44
CA ARG A 45 -2.70 -20.83 -21.51
C ARG A 45 -2.80 -21.75 -22.73
N HIS A 46 -3.85 -21.54 -23.53
CA HIS A 46 -4.09 -22.35 -24.72
C HIS A 46 -2.98 -22.14 -25.78
N SER A 47 -2.53 -23.22 -26.40
CA SER A 47 -1.38 -23.20 -27.32
C SER A 47 -1.64 -22.52 -28.67
N SER A 48 -2.90 -22.23 -29.01
CA SER A 48 -3.24 -21.53 -30.25
C SER A 48 -2.83 -20.07 -30.27
N ASP A 49 -2.71 -19.44 -29.09
CA ASP A 49 -2.29 -18.05 -28.96
C ASP A 49 -1.37 -17.88 -27.74
N PRO A 50 -0.10 -18.33 -27.82
CA PRO A 50 0.80 -18.34 -26.67
C PRO A 50 1.19 -16.94 -26.19
N PHE A 51 0.99 -15.90 -27.01
CA PHE A 51 1.37 -14.52 -26.69
C PHE A 51 0.24 -13.72 -26.03
N TYR A 52 -0.94 -14.32 -25.86
CA TYR A 52 -2.09 -13.67 -25.23
C TYR A 52 -2.79 -14.63 -24.26
N THR A 53 -3.22 -14.11 -23.11
CA THR A 53 -4.14 -14.81 -22.21
C THR A 53 -4.95 -13.77 -21.44
N PRO A 54 -6.28 -13.89 -21.37
CA PRO A 54 -7.10 -13.01 -20.55
C PRO A 54 -7.00 -13.35 -19.06
N GLU A 55 -6.60 -14.58 -18.73
CA GLU A 55 -6.50 -15.08 -17.36
C GLU A 55 -5.02 -15.27 -16.95
N PRO A 56 -4.66 -15.03 -15.68
CA PRO A 56 -3.30 -15.20 -15.19
C PRO A 56 -2.97 -16.70 -15.11
N ASP A 57 -2.31 -17.21 -16.14
CA ASP A 57 -1.82 -18.59 -16.19
C ASP A 57 -0.46 -18.73 -15.48
N CYS A 58 0.00 -19.95 -15.29
CA CYS A 58 1.27 -20.24 -14.60
C CYS A 58 2.47 -19.53 -15.26
N CYS A 59 2.45 -19.26 -16.56
CA CYS A 59 3.50 -18.47 -17.21
C CYS A 59 3.52 -17.02 -16.73
N HIS A 60 2.36 -16.38 -16.59
CA HIS A 60 2.24 -15.05 -16.01
C HIS A 60 2.78 -15.01 -14.58
N GLU A 61 2.40 -15.98 -13.76
CA GLU A 61 2.85 -16.06 -12.37
C GLU A 61 4.37 -16.17 -12.28
N LEU A 62 4.94 -17.16 -12.98
CA LEU A 62 6.35 -17.50 -12.90
C LEU A 62 7.28 -16.44 -13.49
N LEU A 63 6.88 -15.80 -14.60
CA LEU A 63 7.72 -14.84 -15.31
C LEU A 63 7.49 -13.41 -14.84
N GLY A 64 6.26 -13.09 -14.42
CA GLY A 64 5.88 -11.76 -13.96
C GLY A 64 6.15 -11.54 -12.49
N HIS A 65 5.51 -12.32 -11.62
CA HIS A 65 5.52 -12.06 -10.17
C HIS A 65 6.76 -12.59 -9.45
N MET A 66 7.15 -13.83 -9.73
CA MET A 66 8.16 -14.54 -8.92
C MET A 66 9.52 -13.85 -8.85
N PRO A 67 10.07 -13.27 -9.95
CA PRO A 67 11.34 -12.55 -9.88
C PRO A 67 11.30 -11.37 -8.92
N LEU A 68 10.17 -10.67 -8.83
CA LEU A 68 10.03 -9.51 -7.95
C LEU A 68 9.71 -9.89 -6.51
N LEU A 69 8.92 -10.95 -6.29
CA LEU A 69 8.70 -11.46 -4.93
C LEU A 69 9.98 -11.99 -4.27
N ALA A 70 11.03 -12.28 -5.04
CA ALA A 70 12.36 -12.59 -4.54
C ALA A 70 13.17 -11.33 -4.13
N ASN A 71 12.71 -10.12 -4.47
CA ASN A 71 13.30 -8.86 -4.02
C ASN A 71 12.72 -8.45 -2.64
N PRO A 72 13.54 -8.24 -1.59
CA PRO A 72 13.03 -7.92 -0.26
C PRO A 72 12.17 -6.66 -0.16
N SER A 73 12.57 -5.58 -0.85
CA SER A 73 11.83 -4.32 -0.84
C SER A 73 10.46 -4.46 -1.52
N PHE A 74 10.41 -5.18 -2.65
CA PHE A 74 9.17 -5.46 -3.35
C PHE A 74 8.26 -6.40 -2.55
N ALA A 75 8.82 -7.46 -1.95
CA ALA A 75 8.07 -8.37 -1.08
C ALA A 75 7.45 -7.62 0.11
N GLN A 76 8.20 -6.69 0.72
CA GLN A 76 7.66 -5.85 1.80
C GLN A 76 6.54 -4.95 1.27
N PHE A 77 6.73 -4.28 0.13
CA PHE A 77 5.68 -3.48 -0.52
C PHE A 77 4.40 -4.29 -0.79
N SER A 78 4.50 -5.49 -1.36
CA SER A 78 3.36 -6.38 -1.58
C SER A 78 2.67 -6.77 -0.27
N GLN A 79 3.44 -7.00 0.81
CA GLN A 79 2.89 -7.30 2.12
C GLN A 79 2.14 -6.10 2.73
N GLU A 80 2.64 -4.87 2.57
CA GLU A 80 1.98 -3.65 3.06
C GLU A 80 0.59 -3.47 2.42
N LEU A 81 0.45 -3.73 1.12
CA LEU A 81 -0.85 -3.77 0.44
C LEU A 81 -1.81 -4.77 1.10
N GLY A 82 -1.32 -5.96 1.43
CA GLY A 82 -2.13 -6.97 2.13
C GLY A 82 -2.49 -6.57 3.56
N LEU A 83 -1.55 -6.03 4.32
CA LEU A 83 -1.81 -5.58 5.71
C LEU A 83 -2.78 -4.40 5.75
N ALA A 84 -2.77 -3.53 4.75
CA ALA A 84 -3.74 -2.46 4.60
C ALA A 84 -5.16 -2.97 4.32
N SER A 85 -5.30 -4.14 3.68
CA SER A 85 -6.60 -4.72 3.32
C SER A 85 -7.33 -5.37 4.51
N LEU A 86 -6.59 -5.81 5.52
CA LEU A 86 -7.16 -6.52 6.67
C LEU A 86 -8.05 -5.58 7.52
N GLY A 87 -9.34 -5.92 7.58
CA GLY A 87 -10.36 -5.15 8.29
C GLY A 87 -10.85 -3.89 7.55
N ALA A 88 -10.39 -3.64 6.33
CA ALA A 88 -10.81 -2.50 5.52
C ALA A 88 -12.23 -2.69 4.94
N SER A 89 -12.90 -1.57 4.65
CA SER A 89 -14.20 -1.53 3.95
C SER A 89 -14.09 -2.08 2.52
N ASP A 90 -15.20 -2.49 1.90
CA ASP A 90 -15.17 -2.94 0.49
C ASP A 90 -14.73 -1.81 -0.46
N GLU A 91 -15.07 -0.56 -0.15
CA GLU A 91 -14.61 0.60 -0.91
C GLU A 91 -13.08 0.72 -0.88
N ASP A 92 -12.48 0.58 0.30
CA ASP A 92 -11.02 0.64 0.45
C ASP A 92 -10.32 -0.59 -0.12
N ILE A 93 -10.95 -1.78 -0.06
CA ILE A 93 -10.47 -2.96 -0.78
C ILE A 93 -10.41 -2.69 -2.28
N ASN A 94 -11.42 -2.06 -2.87
CA ASN A 94 -11.40 -1.73 -4.29
C ASN A 94 -10.29 -0.72 -4.62
N LYS A 95 -10.09 0.31 -3.79
CA LYS A 95 -8.96 1.25 -3.94
C LYS A 95 -7.62 0.51 -3.88
N LEU A 96 -7.43 -0.37 -2.90
CA LEU A 96 -6.20 -1.18 -2.75
C LEU A 96 -6.00 -2.14 -3.92
N ALA A 97 -7.06 -2.71 -4.48
CA ALA A 97 -7.01 -3.56 -5.66
C ALA A 97 -6.55 -2.77 -6.90
N THR A 98 -7.06 -1.54 -7.08
CA THR A 98 -6.60 -0.63 -8.15
C THR A 98 -5.15 -0.24 -7.95
N LEU A 99 -4.72 0.04 -6.71
CA LEU A 99 -3.32 0.33 -6.41
C LEU A 99 -2.42 -0.88 -6.68
N TYR A 100 -2.84 -2.08 -6.32
CA TYR A 100 -2.16 -3.32 -6.68
C TYR A 100 -2.04 -3.46 -8.20
N PHE A 101 -3.11 -3.20 -8.95
CA PHE A 101 -3.12 -3.28 -10.41
C PHE A 101 -2.12 -2.31 -11.05
N PHE A 102 -2.13 -1.03 -10.68
CA PHE A 102 -1.23 -0.03 -11.26
C PHE A 102 0.20 -0.03 -10.70
N THR A 103 0.49 -0.93 -9.76
CA THR A 103 1.84 -1.14 -9.22
C THR A 103 2.33 -2.55 -9.52
N VAL A 104 1.80 -3.57 -8.85
CA VAL A 104 2.25 -4.96 -8.96
C VAL A 104 1.99 -5.54 -10.36
N GLU A 105 0.88 -5.19 -11.03
CA GLU A 105 0.56 -5.72 -12.38
C GLU A 105 1.14 -4.86 -13.52
N PHE A 106 1.01 -3.54 -13.44
CA PHE A 106 1.37 -2.62 -14.54
C PHE A 106 2.28 -1.47 -14.12
N GLY A 107 3.05 -1.63 -13.03
CA GLY A 107 3.94 -0.61 -12.51
C GLY A 107 5.30 -0.50 -13.22
N LEU A 108 5.84 0.71 -13.18
CA LEU A 108 7.15 1.07 -13.71
C LEU A 108 8.03 1.64 -12.61
N CYS A 109 9.34 1.61 -12.79
CA CYS A 109 10.28 2.28 -11.89
C CYS A 109 11.32 3.08 -12.67
N LYS A 110 11.94 4.08 -12.04
CA LYS A 110 13.18 4.67 -12.54
C LYS A 110 14.37 4.00 -11.88
N GLN A 111 15.28 3.52 -12.70
CA GLN A 111 16.57 3.01 -12.27
C GLN A 111 17.66 3.77 -13.01
N ASP A 112 18.53 4.46 -12.27
CA ASP A 112 19.58 5.33 -12.81
C ASP A 112 19.03 6.39 -13.79
N GLY A 113 17.86 6.95 -13.46
CA GLY A 113 17.16 7.92 -14.30
C GLY A 113 16.44 7.33 -15.52
N ILE A 114 16.57 6.03 -15.78
CA ILE A 114 15.96 5.34 -16.91
C ILE A 114 14.68 4.63 -16.46
N LEU A 115 13.60 4.82 -17.21
CA LEU A 115 12.34 4.12 -16.96
C LEU A 115 12.47 2.62 -17.28
N ARG A 116 12.04 1.78 -16.35
CA ARG A 116 12.04 0.32 -16.43
C ARG A 116 10.65 -0.20 -16.06
N VAL A 117 10.30 -1.36 -16.60
CA VAL A 117 9.08 -2.06 -16.22
C VAL A 117 9.36 -3.03 -15.08
N TYR A 118 8.39 -3.21 -14.20
CA TYR A 118 8.44 -4.23 -13.17
C TYR A 118 7.09 -4.96 -13.02
N GLY A 119 5.97 -4.34 -13.42
CA GLY A 119 4.66 -4.95 -13.32
C GLY A 119 4.57 -6.33 -13.98
N ALA A 120 3.94 -7.29 -13.30
CA ALA A 120 3.85 -8.68 -13.76
C ALA A 120 3.10 -8.83 -15.09
N GLY A 121 2.02 -8.07 -15.30
CA GLY A 121 1.30 -7.98 -16.57
C GLY A 121 2.20 -7.50 -17.70
N LEU A 122 3.06 -6.51 -17.45
CA LEU A 122 4.05 -6.03 -18.43
C LEU A 122 5.14 -7.07 -18.71
N LEU A 123 5.69 -7.71 -17.67
CA LEU A 123 6.77 -8.68 -17.80
C LEU A 123 6.33 -9.99 -18.49
N SER A 124 5.04 -10.32 -18.41
CA SER A 124 4.46 -11.54 -18.99
C SER A 124 3.75 -11.33 -20.34
N SER A 125 3.54 -10.07 -20.76
CA SER A 125 2.93 -9.71 -22.04
C SER A 125 3.89 -8.89 -22.90
N VAL A 126 4.42 -9.50 -23.97
CA VAL A 126 5.31 -8.82 -24.92
C VAL A 126 4.60 -7.65 -25.63
N ALA A 127 3.30 -7.79 -25.89
CA ALA A 127 2.52 -6.76 -26.56
C ALA A 127 2.30 -5.54 -25.63
N GLU A 128 1.88 -5.78 -24.39
CA GLU A 128 1.67 -4.71 -23.40
C GLU A 128 3.00 -4.00 -23.08
N LEU A 129 4.09 -4.77 -22.91
CA LEU A 129 5.42 -4.21 -22.66
C LEU A 129 5.83 -3.22 -23.76
N LYS A 130 5.69 -3.63 -25.03
CA LYS A 130 6.00 -2.76 -26.17
C LYS A 130 5.10 -1.52 -26.20
N HIS A 131 3.82 -1.69 -25.87
CA HIS A 131 2.90 -0.57 -25.81
C HIS A 131 3.32 0.43 -24.73
N ALA A 132 3.50 -0.02 -23.49
CA ALA A 132 3.85 0.82 -22.35
C ALA A 132 5.11 1.67 -22.57
N VAL A 133 6.15 1.10 -23.22
CA VAL A 133 7.38 1.86 -23.52
C VAL A 133 7.25 2.79 -24.72
N SER A 134 6.22 2.62 -25.55
CA SER A 134 5.99 3.43 -26.75
C SER A 134 5.08 4.65 -26.54
N VAL A 135 4.42 4.73 -25.37
CA VAL A 135 3.45 5.79 -25.02
C VAL A 135 3.87 6.56 -23.76
N PRO A 136 5.03 7.27 -23.79
CA PRO A 136 5.51 8.01 -22.62
C PRO A 136 4.53 9.08 -22.13
N GLU A 137 3.65 9.59 -22.98
CA GLU A 137 2.58 10.53 -22.64
C GLU A 137 1.49 9.93 -21.72
N LYS A 138 1.42 8.59 -21.63
CA LYS A 138 0.54 7.86 -20.71
C LYS A 138 1.26 7.42 -19.42
N THR A 139 2.48 7.89 -19.19
CA THR A 139 3.28 7.54 -18.01
C THR A 139 3.24 8.67 -16.99
N PHE A 140 2.76 8.38 -15.78
CA PHE A 140 2.53 9.33 -14.71
C PHE A 140 3.31 8.97 -13.45
N ARG A 141 3.52 9.94 -12.57
CA ARG A 141 4.13 9.69 -11.25
C ARG A 141 3.12 8.94 -10.38
N PHE A 142 3.55 7.88 -9.72
CA PHE A 142 2.69 7.15 -8.78
C PHE A 142 2.30 8.05 -7.60
N ASP A 143 1.00 8.22 -7.42
CA ASP A 143 0.36 8.88 -6.28
C ASP A 143 -0.87 8.05 -5.90
N PRO A 144 -0.90 7.40 -4.71
CA PRO A 144 -2.01 6.55 -4.32
C PRO A 144 -3.38 7.23 -4.38
N GLU A 145 -3.48 8.52 -4.04
CA GLU A 145 -4.75 9.26 -4.01
C GLU A 145 -5.37 9.49 -5.38
N VAL A 146 -4.52 9.52 -6.41
CA VAL A 146 -4.92 9.67 -7.81
C VAL A 146 -5.07 8.31 -8.45
N THR A 147 -4.10 7.42 -8.23
CA THR A 147 -3.99 6.11 -8.87
C THR A 147 -5.16 5.20 -8.48
N CYS A 148 -5.64 5.25 -7.23
CA CYS A 148 -6.75 4.40 -6.79
C CYS A 148 -8.09 4.69 -7.49
N LYS A 149 -8.20 5.80 -8.21
CA LYS A 149 -9.39 6.21 -8.99
C LYS A 149 -9.30 5.82 -10.46
N GLN A 150 -8.14 5.30 -10.90
CA GLN A 150 -7.90 4.96 -12.29
C GLN A 150 -8.66 3.69 -12.68
N GLU A 151 -9.29 3.71 -13.86
CA GLU A 151 -9.97 2.54 -14.42
C GLU A 151 -8.97 1.45 -14.82
N CYS A 152 -9.20 0.22 -14.33
CA CYS A 152 -8.44 -0.97 -14.68
C CYS A 152 -9.03 -1.62 -15.94
N ILE A 153 -8.28 -1.67 -17.04
CA ILE A 153 -8.75 -2.21 -18.32
C ILE A 153 -8.26 -3.66 -18.45
N ILE A 154 -9.17 -4.63 -18.59
CA ILE A 154 -8.79 -6.06 -18.67
C ILE A 154 -8.65 -6.53 -20.13
N THR A 155 -9.38 -5.93 -21.06
CA THR A 155 -9.55 -6.43 -22.43
C THR A 155 -8.72 -5.68 -23.49
N ALA A 156 -8.04 -4.62 -23.10
CA ALA A 156 -7.23 -3.78 -23.97
C ALA A 156 -6.03 -3.21 -23.21
N PHE A 157 -5.13 -2.55 -23.94
CA PHE A 157 -3.94 -1.92 -23.35
C PHE A 157 -4.30 -0.82 -22.35
N GLN A 158 -3.48 -0.65 -21.32
CA GLN A 158 -3.73 0.36 -20.30
C GLN A 158 -3.63 1.79 -20.87
N ASN A 159 -4.47 2.67 -20.34
CA ASN A 159 -4.46 4.09 -20.68
C ASN A 159 -3.55 4.94 -19.79
N ALA A 160 -3.07 4.38 -18.69
CA ALA A 160 -2.17 5.02 -17.77
C ALA A 160 -1.20 4.00 -17.16
N TYR A 161 0.05 4.43 -16.97
CA TYR A 161 1.10 3.68 -16.31
C TYR A 161 1.71 4.56 -15.23
N TYR A 162 2.06 3.97 -14.09
CA TYR A 162 2.57 4.74 -12.95
C TYR A 162 3.98 4.31 -12.58
N TYR A 163 4.85 5.29 -12.34
CA TYR A 163 6.23 5.02 -11.94
C TYR A 163 6.61 5.56 -10.57
N THR A 164 7.49 4.84 -9.87
CA THR A 164 8.22 5.30 -8.68
C THR A 164 9.72 5.35 -8.96
N ASP A 165 10.50 6.07 -8.15
CA ASP A 165 11.97 6.07 -8.26
C ASP A 165 12.60 4.89 -7.53
N SER A 166 11.87 4.31 -6.58
CA SER A 166 12.27 3.08 -5.90
C SER A 166 11.06 2.34 -5.33
N PHE A 167 11.26 1.07 -4.95
CA PHE A 167 10.26 0.33 -4.19
C PHE A 167 10.11 0.87 -2.75
N GLU A 168 11.14 1.54 -2.22
CA GLU A 168 11.05 2.18 -0.90
C GLU A 168 10.06 3.35 -0.94
N GLU A 169 10.14 4.20 -1.97
CA GLU A 169 9.17 5.29 -2.16
C GLU A 169 7.74 4.73 -2.35
N ALA A 170 7.59 3.67 -3.15
CA ALA A 170 6.29 3.02 -3.35
C ALA A 170 5.71 2.54 -2.01
N LYS A 171 6.56 1.93 -1.16
CA LYS A 171 6.20 1.45 0.17
C LYS A 171 5.81 2.59 1.11
N GLU A 172 6.58 3.66 1.16
CA GLU A 172 6.28 4.84 1.99
C GLU A 172 4.96 5.49 1.60
N LYS A 173 4.72 5.67 0.29
CA LYS A 173 3.45 6.18 -0.23
C LYS A 173 2.27 5.29 0.14
N MET A 174 2.42 3.97 0.02
CA MET A 174 1.38 3.03 0.43
C MET A 174 1.12 3.04 1.94
N ARG A 175 2.14 3.19 2.77
CA ARG A 175 1.97 3.35 4.23
C ARG A 175 1.21 4.62 4.56
N ALA A 176 1.57 5.74 3.93
CA ALA A 176 0.87 7.00 4.10
C ALA A 176 -0.61 6.91 3.66
N PHE A 177 -0.89 6.25 2.54
CA PHE A 177 -2.25 5.97 2.09
C PHE A 177 -3.01 5.06 3.07
N ALA A 178 -2.37 3.98 3.54
CA ALA A 178 -2.98 3.03 4.47
C ALA A 178 -3.36 3.65 5.82
N ASN A 179 -2.67 4.72 6.25
CA ASN A 179 -3.01 5.47 7.46
C ASN A 179 -4.35 6.22 7.36
N GLN A 180 -4.85 6.45 6.13
CA GLN A 180 -6.14 7.09 5.91
C GLN A 180 -7.32 6.09 5.92
N ILE A 181 -7.02 4.79 5.80
CA ILE A 181 -8.02 3.72 5.85
C ILE A 181 -8.58 3.65 7.27
N GLN A 182 -9.88 3.87 7.39
CA GLN A 182 -10.57 3.91 8.68
C GLN A 182 -10.67 2.50 9.28
N ARG A 183 -9.88 2.23 10.33
CA ARG A 183 -9.98 1.01 11.14
C ARG A 183 -9.69 1.31 12.61
N PRO A 184 -10.41 0.68 13.55
CA PRO A 184 -10.29 1.00 14.99
C PRO A 184 -9.06 0.37 15.66
N PHE A 185 -8.09 -0.15 14.89
CA PHE A 185 -6.93 -0.87 15.41
C PHE A 185 -5.72 -0.75 14.49
N GLY A 186 -4.52 -0.86 15.08
CA GLY A 186 -3.28 -1.11 14.35
C GLY A 186 -3.07 -2.60 14.12
N LEU A 187 -2.31 -2.95 13.08
CA LEU A 187 -1.93 -4.33 12.79
C LEU A 187 -0.41 -4.46 12.73
N ARG A 188 0.11 -5.58 13.23
CA ARG A 188 1.50 -5.98 13.10
C ARG A 188 1.57 -7.41 12.61
N TYR A 189 2.39 -7.67 11.59
CA TYR A 189 2.72 -9.03 11.21
C TYR A 189 3.83 -9.58 12.12
N ASN A 190 3.60 -10.74 12.73
CA ASN A 190 4.61 -11.48 13.48
C ASN A 190 5.21 -12.57 12.58
N PRO A 191 6.47 -12.43 12.13
CA PRO A 191 7.10 -13.39 11.23
C PRO A 191 7.46 -14.73 11.90
N TYR A 192 7.58 -14.78 13.24
CA TYR A 192 7.93 -16.00 13.96
C TYR A 192 6.75 -16.98 14.02
N THR A 193 5.55 -16.45 14.27
CA THR A 193 4.31 -17.23 14.35
C THR A 193 3.50 -17.20 13.06
N GLN A 194 3.93 -16.41 12.07
CA GLN A 194 3.21 -16.18 10.82
C GLN A 194 1.76 -15.71 11.06
N SER A 195 1.57 -14.83 12.04
CA SER A 195 0.25 -14.33 12.46
C SER A 195 0.17 -12.81 12.39
N VAL A 196 -1.06 -12.27 12.34
CA VAL A 196 -1.31 -10.83 12.47
C VAL A 196 -1.78 -10.52 13.88
N GLU A 197 -1.05 -9.65 14.56
CA GLU A 197 -1.36 -9.13 15.89
C GLU A 197 -2.17 -7.84 15.75
N VAL A 198 -3.33 -7.83 16.40
CA VAL A 198 -4.18 -6.63 16.48
C VAL A 198 -3.77 -5.81 17.69
N LEU A 199 -3.23 -4.61 17.43
CA LEU A 199 -2.76 -3.65 18.42
C LEU A 199 -3.93 -2.80 18.89
N THR A 200 -4.65 -3.31 19.90
CA THR A 200 -5.90 -2.73 20.44
C THR A 200 -5.72 -1.93 21.72
N ASP A 201 -4.60 -2.11 22.42
CA ASP A 201 -4.41 -1.57 23.76
C ASP A 201 -2.93 -1.26 24.05
N ALA A 202 -2.72 -0.45 25.09
CA ALA A 202 -1.39 -0.01 25.49
C ALA A 202 -0.45 -1.15 25.91
N GLN A 203 -0.97 -2.27 26.41
CA GLN A 203 -0.14 -3.41 26.83
C GLN A 203 0.49 -4.09 25.62
N LYS A 204 -0.31 -4.37 24.58
CA LYS A 204 0.19 -4.94 23.32
C LYS A 204 1.18 -4.00 22.64
N ILE A 205 0.88 -2.70 22.60
CA ILE A 205 1.80 -1.70 22.03
C ILE A 205 3.13 -1.68 22.81
N THR A 206 3.06 -1.71 24.14
CA THR A 206 4.26 -1.74 25.00
C THR A 206 5.10 -2.99 24.76
N ALA A 207 4.48 -4.15 24.53
CA ALA A 207 5.20 -5.38 24.18
C ALA A 207 6.00 -5.22 22.87
N VAL A 208 5.38 -4.66 21.82
CA VAL A 208 6.08 -4.36 20.56
C VAL A 208 7.23 -3.38 20.77
N VAL A 209 7.01 -2.30 21.53
CA VAL A 209 8.05 -1.30 21.84
C VAL A 209 9.22 -1.95 22.61
N SER A 210 8.94 -2.87 23.52
CA SER A 210 9.98 -3.60 24.26
C SER A 210 10.81 -4.49 23.35
N GLU A 211 10.20 -5.16 22.38
CA GLU A 211 10.91 -5.95 21.36
C GLU A 211 11.79 -5.06 20.49
N LEU A 212 11.25 -3.95 19.97
CA LEU A 212 12.01 -2.97 19.19
C LEU A 212 13.20 -2.39 19.97
N ARG A 213 13.05 -2.16 21.28
CA ARG A 213 14.16 -1.74 22.14
C ARG A 213 15.27 -2.79 22.21
N GLY A 214 14.91 -4.07 22.16
CA GLY A 214 15.87 -5.18 22.04
C GLY A 214 16.67 -5.10 20.75
N ASP A 215 16.00 -4.92 19.62
CA ASP A 215 16.64 -4.77 18.31
C ASP A 215 17.54 -3.54 18.25
N LEU A 216 17.10 -2.40 18.79
CA LEU A 216 17.91 -1.18 18.90
C LEU A 216 19.17 -1.40 19.76
N CYS A 217 19.09 -2.21 20.81
CA CYS A 217 20.25 -2.58 21.62
C CYS A 217 21.26 -3.40 20.80
N ILE A 218 20.79 -4.32 19.95
CA ILE A 218 21.65 -5.08 19.04
C ILE A 218 22.37 -4.14 18.08
N VAL A 219 21.64 -3.20 17.45
CA VAL A 219 22.20 -2.19 16.54
C VAL A 219 23.24 -1.33 17.26
N SER A 220 22.93 -0.82 18.45
CA SER A 220 23.84 -0.01 19.25
C SER A 220 25.13 -0.77 19.61
N ASN A 221 25.01 -2.04 20.00
CA ASN A 221 26.17 -2.89 20.30
C ASN A 221 27.02 -3.17 19.06
N ALA A 222 26.40 -3.36 17.89
CA ALA A 222 27.11 -3.54 16.64
C ALA A 222 27.86 -2.27 16.23
N LEU A 223 27.21 -1.10 16.32
CA LEU A 223 27.83 0.19 16.03
C LEU A 223 29.05 0.45 16.92
N ARG A 224 28.95 0.18 18.22
CA ARG A 224 30.08 0.34 19.14
C ARG A 224 31.28 -0.53 18.73
N LYS A 225 31.04 -1.81 18.42
CA LYS A 225 32.11 -2.74 17.99
C LYS A 225 32.76 -2.33 16.67
N ILE A 226 31.98 -1.80 15.73
CA ILE A 226 32.52 -1.37 14.43
C ILE A 226 33.28 -0.06 14.60
N HIS A 227 32.76 0.89 15.39
CA HIS A 227 33.46 2.16 15.67
C HIS A 227 34.81 1.94 16.35
N GLU A 228 34.93 0.93 17.23
CA GLU A 228 36.22 0.53 17.83
C GLU A 228 37.24 -0.02 16.80
N GLN A 229 36.80 -0.41 15.59
CA GLN A 229 37.62 -1.02 14.54
C GLN A 229 37.77 -0.14 13.29
N ASP A 230 36.86 0.80 13.07
CA ASP A 230 36.78 1.68 11.90
C ASP A 230 36.19 3.05 12.30
N ASP A 231 37.08 4.04 12.41
CA ASP A 231 36.74 5.42 12.77
C ASP A 231 35.94 6.15 11.67
N THR A 232 35.75 5.56 10.50
CA THR A 232 35.03 6.19 9.37
C THR A 232 33.52 6.01 9.40
N VAL A 233 32.99 5.22 10.35
CA VAL A 233 31.55 5.00 10.48
C VAL A 233 30.85 6.26 10.99
N ASP A 234 29.90 6.75 10.19
CA ASP A 234 29.04 7.89 10.52
C ASP A 234 27.94 7.48 11.52
N VAL A 235 28.31 7.38 12.79
CA VAL A 235 27.43 7.01 13.91
C VAL A 235 26.31 8.03 14.09
N GLU A 236 26.55 9.31 13.78
CA GLU A 236 25.58 10.40 13.94
C GLU A 236 24.42 10.25 12.96
N ARG A 237 24.71 10.00 11.68
CA ARG A 237 23.69 9.71 10.67
C ARG A 237 22.84 8.49 11.05
N ILE A 238 23.47 7.41 11.51
CA ILE A 238 22.75 6.19 11.87
C ILE A 238 21.85 6.42 13.09
N THR A 239 22.32 7.21 14.05
CA THR A 239 21.53 7.59 15.24
C THR A 239 20.30 8.44 14.86
N ASN A 240 20.45 9.37 13.92
CA ASN A 240 19.36 10.21 13.43
C ASN A 240 18.26 9.41 12.70
N LEU A 241 18.62 8.32 12.00
CA LEU A 241 17.63 7.43 11.40
C LEU A 241 16.74 6.72 12.44
N LEU A 242 17.23 6.54 13.67
CA LEU A 242 16.49 5.88 14.74
C LEU A 242 15.42 6.79 15.38
N THR A 243 15.59 8.11 15.31
CA THR A 243 14.71 9.07 16.00
C THR A 243 13.62 9.67 15.11
N GLN A 244 13.78 9.65 13.78
CA GLN A 244 12.84 10.28 12.84
C GLN A 244 11.51 9.51 12.61
N GLY A 245 11.37 8.27 13.10
CA GLY A 245 10.21 7.41 12.80
C GLY A 245 9.04 7.47 13.78
N ILE A 246 9.08 8.31 14.82
CA ILE A 246 8.07 8.34 15.89
C ILE A 246 7.39 9.71 15.95
N GLU A 247 6.30 9.88 15.21
CA GLU A 247 5.38 11.01 15.38
C GLU A 247 4.23 10.56 16.30
N LEU A 248 4.22 11.02 17.55
CA LEU A 248 3.10 10.83 18.47
C LEU A 248 2.12 12.02 18.34
N PRO A 249 0.81 11.81 18.51
CA PRO A 249 -0.13 12.92 18.67
C PRO A 249 0.34 13.80 19.83
N GLN A 250 0.57 15.09 19.58
CA GLN A 250 0.74 16.05 20.66
C GLN A 250 -0.65 16.34 21.25
N ASP A 251 -0.83 16.03 22.53
CA ASP A 251 -2.00 16.49 23.29
C ASP A 251 -2.04 18.02 23.26
N THR A 252 -2.93 18.59 22.46
CA THR A 252 -3.32 19.99 22.61
C THR A 252 -4.20 20.13 23.84
N SER A 253 -3.58 20.13 25.02
CA SER A 253 -4.23 20.56 26.26
C SER A 253 -3.25 21.40 27.07
N SER A 254 -3.11 22.67 26.70
CA SER A 254 -2.74 23.72 27.65
C SER A 254 -3.97 24.60 27.85
N SER A 255 -4.71 24.27 28.92
CA SER A 255 -5.57 25.21 29.62
C SER A 255 -4.70 26.34 30.18
N ASP A 256 -4.89 27.56 29.71
CA ASP A 256 -4.63 28.76 30.51
C ASP A 256 -5.93 29.57 30.56
N SER A 257 -6.61 29.43 31.68
CA SER A 257 -7.62 30.37 32.15
C SER A 257 -6.91 31.44 32.95
N ASP A 258 -6.91 32.69 32.48
CA ASP A 258 -6.77 33.87 33.33
C ASP A 258 -7.49 35.08 32.71
N ILE A 259 -8.75 35.24 33.13
CA ILE A 259 -9.35 36.43 33.75
C ILE A 259 -9.06 37.82 33.12
N ASP A 260 -10.13 38.35 32.53
CA ASP A 260 -10.69 39.71 32.68
C ASP A 260 -10.01 40.91 31.98
N LYS A 261 -10.75 41.49 31.02
CA LYS A 261 -11.24 42.89 31.08
C LYS A 261 -12.17 43.19 29.90
N SER A 262 -13.47 43.28 30.19
CA SER A 262 -14.40 44.10 29.40
C SER A 262 -14.23 45.58 29.80
N PRO A 263 -14.70 46.55 28.97
CA PRO A 263 -16.06 47.01 29.22
C PRO A 263 -16.88 47.36 27.95
N ASN A 264 -18.18 47.01 28.06
CA ASN A 264 -19.39 47.62 27.52
C ASN A 264 -19.29 48.71 26.44
N ILE A 265 -20.06 48.52 25.35
CA ILE A 265 -20.86 49.60 24.73
C ILE A 265 -22.27 49.07 24.42
N GLU A 266 -23.24 49.91 24.80
CA GLU A 266 -24.69 49.73 24.83
C GLU A 266 -25.36 49.59 23.44
N ALA A 267 -26.52 48.94 23.42
CA ALA A 267 -27.50 48.95 22.33
C ALA A 267 -28.26 50.31 22.27
N PRO A 268 -29.06 50.62 21.21
CA PRO A 268 -30.45 50.14 21.24
C PRO A 268 -31.14 49.85 19.88
N GLU A 269 -32.12 48.94 19.98
CA GLU A 269 -33.43 48.81 19.31
C GLU A 269 -33.72 49.49 17.95
N ASN A 270 -34.28 48.71 17.00
CA ASN A 270 -35.61 49.02 16.45
C ASN A 270 -36.30 47.88 15.66
N SER A 271 -37.47 47.49 16.18
CA SER A 271 -38.78 47.24 15.56
C SER A 271 -38.98 46.48 14.22
N VAL A 272 -39.67 45.33 14.35
CA VAL A 272 -40.93 44.88 13.69
C VAL A 272 -41.02 44.88 12.15
N LYS A 273 -41.19 43.68 11.54
CA LYS A 273 -42.43 43.28 10.81
C LYS A 273 -42.38 41.81 10.32
N ASN A 274 -43.45 41.09 10.64
CA ASN A 274 -43.88 39.82 10.05
C ASN A 274 -44.00 39.89 8.52
N GLN A 275 -43.75 38.78 7.83
CA GLN A 275 -44.76 38.11 7.01
C GLN A 275 -44.29 36.70 6.57
N ASN A 276 -45.23 35.76 6.69
CA ASN A 276 -45.19 34.39 6.21
C ASN A 276 -45.00 34.34 4.70
N GLU A 277 -44.38 33.27 4.18
CA GLU A 277 -44.99 32.46 3.13
C GLU A 277 -44.31 31.08 3.02
N ASN A 278 -45.14 30.04 3.18
CA ASN A 278 -44.86 28.65 2.87
C ASN A 278 -44.83 28.47 1.35
N TYR A 279 -43.85 27.73 0.82
CA TYR A 279 -44.06 26.90 -0.37
C TYR A 279 -43.33 25.57 -0.21
N SER A 280 -44.14 24.52 -0.03
CA SER A 280 -43.84 23.14 -0.41
C SER A 280 -44.30 22.95 -1.84
N CYS A 281 -43.54 22.23 -2.66
CA CYS A 281 -44.07 21.53 -3.82
C CYS A 281 -43.20 20.30 -4.12
N ASP A 282 -43.78 19.14 -3.83
CA ASP A 282 -43.43 17.82 -4.34
C ASP A 282 -43.65 17.70 -5.87
N ASP A 283 -43.07 16.60 -6.38
CA ASP A 283 -43.44 15.81 -7.56
C ASP A 283 -42.98 16.27 -8.96
N MET A 284 -42.15 15.44 -9.64
CA MET A 284 -42.65 14.43 -10.61
C MET A 284 -41.59 13.75 -11.51
N ILE A 285 -41.86 12.46 -11.80
CA ILE A 285 -41.53 11.61 -12.99
C ILE A 285 -40.15 10.92 -12.99
N THR A 286 -39.97 9.58 -12.88
CA THR A 286 -40.46 8.35 -13.57
C THR A 286 -39.86 7.99 -14.96
N ALA A 287 -39.09 6.88 -14.95
CA ALA A 287 -39.10 5.71 -15.85
C ALA A 287 -38.39 5.69 -17.24
N ARG A 288 -37.89 4.47 -17.53
CA ARG A 288 -37.49 3.82 -18.82
C ARG A 288 -36.02 3.99 -19.24
N ASP A 289 -35.27 2.97 -19.65
CA ASP A 289 -35.49 1.53 -19.97
C ASP A 289 -34.25 0.72 -19.54
#